data_AF-A0AAV0G848-F1
#
_entry.id   AF-A0AAV0G848-F1
#
_cell.length_a   1.000
_cell.length_b   1.000
_cell.length_c   1.000
_cell.angle_alpha   90.00
_cell.angle_beta   90.00
_cell.angle_gamma   90.00
#
_symmetry.space_group_name_H-M   'P 1'
#
loop_
_entity.id
_entity.type
_entity.pdbx_description
1 polymer ?
#
loop_
_entity_poly.entity_id
_entity_poly.type
_entity_poly.pdbx_seq_one_letter_code
_entity_poly.pdbx_strand_id
1 'polypeptide(L)'
;MVEEELLAAGCRTPEREDCRIPAMASPPSPPRKKRSDCLGRGKRVAPPNNGYFQSAELDLFFARPPRRQVNGGQVVEKLFG
;
A
#
# COMPACT_ATOMS: atom_id res chain seq x y z
N MET A 1 16.35 37.35 12.91
CA MET A 1 16.18 35.93 13.25
C MET A 1 14.83 35.71 13.94
N VAL A 2 13.71 35.95 13.25
CA VAL A 2 12.35 35.68 13.78
C VAL A 2 11.50 34.98 12.71
N GLU A 3 12.13 34.43 11.67
CA GLU A 3 11.44 33.80 10.53
C GLU A 3 11.68 32.28 10.44
N GLU A 4 12.51 31.72 11.33
CA GLU A 4 12.78 30.27 11.39
C GLU A 4 11.81 29.53 12.33
N GLU A 5 11.28 30.23 13.33
CA GLU A 5 10.36 29.68 14.34
C GLU A 5 8.92 29.50 13.81
N LEU A 6 8.53 30.25 12.77
CA LEU A 6 7.20 30.13 12.15
C LEU A 6 7.08 28.92 11.22
N LEU A 7 8.21 28.42 10.68
CA LEU A 7 8.24 27.24 9.81
C LEU A 7 8.18 25.93 10.63
N ALA A 8 8.66 25.96 11.88
CA ALA A 8 8.62 24.83 12.81
C ALA A 8 7.22 24.56 13.36
N ALA A 9 6.32 25.56 13.33
CA ALA A 9 4.92 25.45 13.68
C ALA A 9 4.08 24.91 12.51
N GLY A 10 4.51 23.80 11.90
CA GLY A 10 3.75 23.10 10.85
C GLY A 10 2.33 22.70 11.28
N CYS A 11 1.61 21.96 10.45
CA CYS A 11 0.26 21.48 10.78
C CYS A 11 0.28 20.57 12.03
N ARG A 12 -0.02 21.15 13.21
CA ARG A 12 -0.10 20.46 14.51
C ARG A 12 -1.52 20.52 15.05
N THR A 13 -1.96 19.43 15.67
CA THR A 13 -3.25 19.36 16.35
C THR A 13 -3.32 20.42 17.46
N PRO A 14 -4.40 21.24 17.55
CA PRO A 14 -4.59 22.19 18.63
C PRO A 14 -4.54 21.51 20.01
N GLU A 15 -3.84 22.14 20.95
CA GLU A 15 -3.63 21.59 22.30
C GLU A 15 -4.61 22.15 23.34
N ARG A 16 -5.35 23.21 23.00
CA ARG A 16 -6.37 23.81 23.87
C ARG A 16 -7.49 22.82 24.13
N GLU A 17 -7.93 22.73 25.38
CA GLU A 17 -8.89 21.72 25.85
C GLU A 17 -10.23 21.74 25.07
N ASP A 18 -10.70 22.93 24.67
CA ASP A 18 -11.92 23.13 23.89
C ASP A 18 -11.82 22.63 22.43
N CYS A 19 -10.61 22.38 21.93
CA CYS A 19 -10.36 21.91 20.57
C CYS A 19 -9.54 20.60 20.51
N ARG A 20 -9.11 20.07 21.66
CA ARG A 20 -8.22 18.90 21.73
C ARG A 20 -9.02 17.63 21.43
N ILE A 21 -8.53 16.84 20.48
CA ILE A 21 -9.09 15.51 20.22
C ILE A 21 -8.85 14.67 21.49
N PRO A 22 -9.89 14.07 22.10
CA PRO A 22 -9.72 13.25 23.28
C PRO A 22 -8.77 12.08 22.98
N ALA A 23 -7.86 11.79 23.92
CA ALA A 23 -6.98 10.64 23.81
C ALA A 23 -7.85 9.37 23.74
N MET A 24 -7.83 8.70 22.59
CA MET A 24 -8.86 7.77 22.16
C MET A 24 -9.02 6.56 23.10
N ALA A 25 -10.28 6.26 23.44
CA ALA A 25 -10.74 4.90 23.64
C ALA A 25 -10.41 4.06 22.38
N SER A 26 -10.10 2.77 22.56
CA SER A 26 -9.75 1.85 21.46
C SER A 26 -10.60 2.10 20.21
N PRO A 27 -10.00 2.15 19.00
CA PRO A 27 -10.80 2.23 17.78
C PRO A 27 -11.85 1.12 17.77
N PRO A 28 -13.02 1.35 17.14
CA PRO A 28 -14.02 0.30 17.00
C PRO A 28 -13.39 -0.92 16.33
N SER A 29 -13.90 -2.11 16.67
CA SER A 29 -13.40 -3.34 16.06
C SER A 29 -13.52 -3.28 14.53
N PRO A 30 -12.55 -3.84 13.79
CA PRO A 30 -12.54 -3.76 12.34
C PRO A 30 -13.81 -4.41 11.76
N PRO A 31 -14.36 -3.85 10.66
CA PRO A 31 -15.52 -4.43 10.02
C PRO A 31 -15.21 -5.86 9.59
N ARG A 32 -16.12 -6.79 9.92
CA ARG A 32 -15.95 -8.19 9.52
C ARG A 32 -16.07 -8.29 8.00
N LYS A 33 -15.03 -8.84 7.36
CA LYS A 33 -15.10 -9.21 5.95
C LYS A 33 -16.31 -10.10 5.74
N LYS A 34 -17.25 -9.70 4.87
CA LYS A 34 -18.33 -10.60 4.43
C LYS A 34 -17.68 -11.86 3.89
N ARG A 35 -18.09 -13.02 4.42
CA ARG A 35 -17.70 -14.29 3.84
C ARG A 35 -18.10 -14.25 2.37
N SER A 36 -17.23 -14.72 1.50
CA SER A 36 -17.40 -14.73 0.04
C SER A 36 -18.54 -15.63 -0.41
N ASP A 37 -19.53 -15.92 0.44
CA ASP A 37 -20.73 -16.69 0.10
C ASP A 37 -21.58 -15.97 -0.98
N CYS A 38 -21.38 -14.65 -1.19
CA CYS A 38 -21.91 -13.93 -2.34
C CYS A 38 -21.19 -14.26 -3.67
N LEU A 39 -19.98 -14.77 -3.61
CA LEU A 39 -19.27 -15.45 -4.70
C LEU A 39 -19.39 -16.96 -4.47
N GLY A 40 -20.64 -17.44 -4.45
CA GLY A 40 -21.07 -18.84 -4.32
C GLY A 40 -20.06 -19.81 -3.71
N ARG A 41 -20.33 -20.28 -2.48
CA ARG A 41 -19.71 -21.45 -1.82
C ARG A 41 -19.11 -22.45 -2.84
N GLY A 42 -17.80 -22.40 -3.04
CA GLY A 42 -17.05 -23.38 -3.85
C GLY A 42 -16.78 -23.01 -5.31
N LYS A 43 -17.35 -21.95 -5.87
CA LYS A 43 -16.96 -21.48 -7.22
C LYS A 43 -15.83 -20.48 -7.08
N ARG A 44 -14.58 -20.94 -7.15
CA ARG A 44 -13.48 -20.05 -7.55
C ARG A 44 -13.94 -19.42 -8.86
N VAL A 45 -14.22 -18.13 -8.85
CA VAL A 45 -14.48 -17.38 -10.07
C VAL A 45 -13.23 -17.57 -10.90
N ALA A 46 -13.34 -18.30 -12.00
CA ALA A 46 -12.23 -18.44 -12.92
C ALA A 46 -11.79 -17.02 -13.30
N PRO A 47 -10.48 -16.76 -13.41
CA PRO A 47 -10.05 -15.50 -14.01
C PRO A 47 -10.75 -15.36 -15.38
N PRO A 48 -11.16 -14.15 -15.79
CA PRO A 48 -11.72 -13.88 -17.08
C PRO A 48 -10.86 -14.53 -18.15
N ASN A 49 -11.52 -15.08 -19.16
CA ASN A 49 -10.88 -15.84 -20.21
C ASN A 49 -9.74 -15.06 -20.91
N ASN A 50 -9.79 -13.73 -20.88
CA ASN A 50 -8.79 -12.83 -21.46
C ASN A 50 -7.93 -12.13 -20.40
N GLY A 51 -7.87 -12.65 -19.19
CA GLY A 51 -7.20 -11.99 -18.07
C GLY A 51 -7.95 -10.75 -17.57
N TYR A 52 -7.56 -10.27 -16.40
CA TYR A 52 -8.03 -9.00 -15.86
C TYR A 52 -7.08 -7.92 -16.35
N PHE A 53 -7.51 -7.13 -17.34
CA PHE A 53 -6.78 -5.97 -17.88
C PHE A 53 -5.58 -6.32 -18.77
N GLN A 54 -5.85 -6.42 -20.08
CA GLN A 54 -4.83 -6.48 -21.13
C GLN A 54 -4.58 -5.07 -21.65
N SER A 55 -3.46 -4.46 -21.24
CA SER A 55 -2.99 -3.19 -21.78
C SER A 55 -1.61 -3.40 -22.37
N ALA A 56 -1.42 -2.98 -23.63
CA ALA A 56 -0.13 -3.06 -24.31
C ALA A 56 0.99 -2.36 -23.53
N GLU A 57 0.65 -1.33 -22.75
CA GLU A 57 1.59 -0.62 -21.89
C GLU A 57 2.16 -1.49 -20.77
N LEU A 58 1.35 -2.39 -20.19
CA LEU A 58 1.80 -3.31 -19.14
C LEU A 58 2.68 -4.41 -19.72
N ASP A 59 2.32 -4.95 -20.88
CA ASP A 59 3.15 -5.93 -21.57
C ASP A 59 4.52 -5.34 -21.91
N LEU A 60 4.57 -4.08 -22.36
CA LEU A 60 5.83 -3.35 -22.59
C LEU A 60 6.59 -3.08 -21.29
N PHE A 61 5.90 -2.83 -20.18
CA PHE A 61 6.53 -2.62 -18.87
C PHE A 61 7.23 -3.88 -18.37
N PHE A 62 6.56 -5.04 -18.45
CA PHE A 62 7.11 -6.33 -18.01
C PHE A 62 8.09 -6.95 -19.01
N ALA A 63 8.03 -6.57 -20.29
CA ALA A 63 9.02 -6.96 -21.30
C ALA A 63 10.38 -6.29 -21.09
N ARG A 64 10.45 -5.22 -20.27
CA ARG A 64 11.72 -4.57 -19.94
C ARG A 64 12.53 -5.50 -19.02
N PRO A 65 13.84 -5.69 -19.28
CA PRO A 65 14.68 -6.42 -18.37
C PRO A 65 14.66 -5.74 -17.00
N PRO A 66 14.69 -6.50 -15.89
CA PRO A 66 14.76 -5.93 -14.56
C PRO A 66 15.95 -4.97 -14.52
N ARG A 67 15.70 -3.70 -14.20
CA ARG A 67 16.80 -2.76 -14.02
C ARG A 67 17.57 -3.19 -12.78
N ARG A 68 18.77 -3.76 -12.98
CA ARG A 68 19.81 -3.82 -11.95
C ARG A 68 20.15 -2.38 -11.58
N GLN A 69 19.44 -1.82 -10.61
CA GLN A 69 20.05 -0.80 -9.79
C GLN A 69 21.12 -1.50 -8.98
N VAL A 70 22.39 -1.16 -9.22
CA VAL A 70 23.46 -1.47 -8.28
C VAL A 70 23.31 -0.51 -7.10
N ASN A 71 22.25 -0.71 -6.31
CA ASN A 71 22.34 -0.40 -4.90
C ASN A 71 23.07 -1.61 -4.32
N GLY A 72 24.31 -1.41 -3.85
CA GLY A 72 25.26 -2.47 -3.51
C GLY A 72 24.71 -3.59 -2.62
N GLY A 73 24.06 -4.56 -3.23
CA GLY A 73 23.50 -5.75 -2.62
C GLY A 73 23.93 -6.94 -3.47
N GLN A 74 24.64 -7.86 -2.84
CA GLN A 74 25.33 -8.97 -3.48
C GLN A 74 24.38 -9.84 -4.29
N VAL A 75 24.84 -10.18 -5.50
CA VAL A 75 24.33 -11.26 -6.33
C VAL A 75 24.68 -12.57 -5.63
N VAL A 76 23.70 -13.34 -5.19
CA VAL A 76 23.89 -14.76 -4.86
C VAL A 76 23.30 -15.61 -5.98
N GLU A 77 24.03 -15.68 -7.08
CA GLU A 77 23.91 -16.81 -8.00
C GLU A 77 24.68 -17.99 -7.39
N LYS A 78 23.97 -18.94 -6.79
CA LYS A 78 24.42 -20.33 -6.55
C LYS A 78 23.18 -21.23 -6.63
N LEU A 79 22.96 -21.90 -7.75
CA LEU A 79 23.47 -23.23 -8.08
C LEU A 79 22.75 -24.34 -7.30
N PHE A 80 21.65 -24.81 -7.85
CA PHE A 80 21.16 -26.19 -7.78
C PHE A 80 20.49 -26.42 -9.15
N GLY A 81 20.94 -27.34 -10.02
CA GLY A 81 21.49 -28.65 -9.74
C GLY A 81 20.35 -29.65 -9.88
#